data_AF-Q9ALI6-F1
#
_entry.id   AF-Q9ALI6-F1
#
_cell.length_a   1.000
_cell.length_b   1.000
_cell.length_c   1.000
_cell.angle_alpha   90.00
_cell.angle_beta   90.00
_cell.angle_gamma   90.00
#
_symmetry.space_group_name_H-M   'P 1'
#
loop_
_entity.id
_entity.type
_entity.pdbx_description
1 polymer ?
#
loop_
_entity_poly.entity_id
_entity_poly.type
_entity_poly.pdbx_seq_one_letter_code
_entity_poly.pdbx_strand_id
1 'polypeptide(L)'
;MRVTQSIPTDSLYKFQAVLGLILTIFFSISFLYIHYLYFNFSEMNRFSSSYHNAVNMLDMIDCRKEQILNPHDESKDCGKLIVTETSDYIEIEKLDYLRTIQEINISLYKKHEEIAKPLTENVNFVTGINLHLIYSVGFVISIALLVVGMRNWRDNVQKPIDQMTKLNLKFRELELRKIENEMAIVILENDKVEQELINLVL
;
A
#
# COMPACT_ATOMS: atom_id res chain seq x y z
N MET A 1 -12.56 38.67 -23.85
CA MET A 1 -12.26 37.37 -24.49
C MET A 1 -12.33 36.26 -23.46
N ARG A 2 -13.15 35.21 -23.68
CA ARG A 2 -13.08 33.98 -22.88
C ARG A 2 -11.90 33.16 -23.39
N VAL A 3 -10.80 33.16 -22.64
CA VAL A 3 -9.66 32.26 -22.90
C VAL A 3 -10.04 30.89 -22.33
N THR A 4 -10.79 30.11 -23.10
CA THR A 4 -11.01 28.68 -22.85
C THR A 4 -10.17 27.89 -23.83
N GLN A 5 -8.84 27.99 -23.71
CA GLN A 5 -7.96 26.97 -24.23
C GLN A 5 -7.32 26.33 -23.01
N SER A 6 -7.83 25.16 -22.61
CA SER A 6 -7.06 24.26 -21.76
C SER A 6 -5.75 24.05 -22.50
N ILE A 7 -4.64 24.53 -21.91
CA ILE A 7 -3.32 24.34 -22.49
C ILE A 7 -3.20 22.84 -22.78
N PRO A 8 -2.97 22.40 -24.03
CA PRO A 8 -3.07 20.99 -24.40
C PRO A 8 -2.11 20.07 -23.62
N THR A 9 -1.16 20.65 -22.88
CA THR A 9 -0.23 19.98 -21.98
C THR A 9 -0.74 19.79 -20.55
N ASP A 10 -1.84 20.41 -20.13
CA ASP A 10 -2.41 20.28 -18.78
C ASP A 10 -2.90 18.85 -18.49
N SER A 11 -3.58 18.25 -19.47
CA SER A 11 -4.03 16.85 -19.39
C SER A 11 -2.85 15.88 -19.29
N LEU A 12 -1.75 16.16 -20.00
CA LEU A 12 -0.55 15.32 -19.99
C LEU A 12 0.17 15.36 -18.64
N TYR A 13 0.40 16.55 -18.07
CA TYR A 13 1.10 16.66 -16.77
C TYR A 13 0.27 16.10 -15.62
N LYS A 14 -1.06 16.34 -15.64
CA LYS A 14 -1.99 15.72 -14.69
C LYS A 14 -2.01 14.20 -14.83
N PHE A 15 -2.06 13.67 -16.05
CA PHE A 15 -2.00 12.24 -16.30
C PHE A 15 -0.70 11.63 -15.75
N GLN A 16 0.45 12.25 -16.03
CA GLN A 16 1.74 11.79 -15.51
C GLN A 16 1.77 11.76 -13.98
N ALA A 17 1.28 12.82 -13.33
CA ALA A 17 1.23 12.91 -11.87
C ALA A 17 0.28 11.86 -11.26
N VAL A 18 -0.92 11.71 -11.81
CA VAL A 18 -1.92 10.74 -11.35
C VAL A 18 -1.43 9.31 -11.56
N LEU A 19 -0.83 9.01 -12.72
CA LEU A 19 -0.24 7.71 -13.00
C LEU A 19 0.91 7.41 -12.02
N GLY A 20 1.81 8.37 -11.79
CA GLY A 20 2.88 8.25 -10.81
C GLY A 20 2.36 7.98 -9.39
N LEU A 21 1.27 8.64 -8.98
CA LEU A 21 0.61 8.40 -7.69
C LEU A 21 0.05 6.98 -7.59
N ILE A 22 -0.71 6.54 -8.60
CA ILE A 22 -1.32 5.21 -8.65
C ILE A 22 -0.23 4.14 -8.58
N LEU A 23 0.84 4.28 -9.38
CA LEU A 23 1.96 3.34 -9.38
C LEU A 23 2.69 3.34 -8.03
N THR A 24 2.89 4.50 -7.40
CA THR A 24 3.53 4.59 -6.07
C THR A 24 2.72 3.82 -5.03
N ILE A 25 1.40 3.98 -5.01
CA ILE A 25 0.50 3.22 -4.13
C ILE A 25 0.58 1.71 -4.44
N PHE A 26 0.49 1.34 -5.71
CA PHE A 26 0.57 -0.05 -6.15
C PHE A 26 1.87 -0.71 -5.70
N PHE A 27 3.03 -0.10 -6.00
CA PHE A 27 4.33 -0.64 -5.60
C PHE A 27 4.49 -0.70 -4.08
N SER A 28 3.94 0.26 -3.33
CA SER A 28 3.99 0.25 -1.86
C SER A 28 3.21 -0.94 -1.29
N ILE A 29 1.97 -1.14 -1.74
CA ILE A 29 1.10 -2.24 -1.29
C ILE A 29 1.70 -3.58 -1.68
N SER A 30 2.14 -3.72 -2.93
CA SER A 30 2.77 -4.96 -3.41
C SER A 30 4.08 -5.27 -2.67
N PHE A 31 4.88 -4.26 -2.34
CA PHE A 31 6.10 -4.45 -1.56
C PHE A 31 5.78 -4.95 -0.14
N LEU A 32 4.81 -4.35 0.54
CA LEU A 32 4.34 -4.81 1.85
C LEU A 32 3.84 -6.26 1.80
N TYR A 33 3.07 -6.61 0.76
CA TYR A 33 2.56 -7.95 0.56
C TYR A 33 3.69 -8.97 0.36
N ILE A 34 4.67 -8.68 -0.51
CA ILE A 34 5.82 -9.55 -0.72
C ILE A 34 6.64 -9.70 0.56
N HIS A 35 6.83 -8.61 1.31
CA HIS A 35 7.53 -8.67 2.58
C HIS A 35 6.80 -9.55 3.60
N TYR A 36 5.47 -9.47 3.66
CA TYR A 36 4.64 -10.35 4.48
C TYR A 36 4.78 -11.83 4.07
N LEU A 37 4.78 -12.14 2.77
CA LEU A 37 5.02 -13.50 2.28
C LEU A 37 6.42 -13.99 2.65
N TYR A 38 7.45 -13.14 2.46
CA TYR A 38 8.83 -13.46 2.78
C TYR A 38 9.04 -13.73 4.27
N PHE A 39 8.40 -12.93 5.14
CA PHE A 39 8.40 -13.16 6.58
C PHE A 39 7.85 -14.55 6.93
N ASN A 40 6.67 -14.91 6.39
CA ASN A 40 6.06 -16.21 6.63
C ASN A 40 6.90 -17.36 6.05
N PHE A 41 7.52 -17.18 4.89
CA PHE A 41 8.45 -18.16 4.31
C PHE A 41 9.70 -18.35 5.18
N SER A 42 10.24 -17.27 5.75
CA SER A 42 11.36 -17.36 6.70
C SER A 42 10.96 -18.11 7.97
N GLU A 43 9.78 -17.83 8.53
CA GLU A 43 9.26 -18.53 9.71
C GLU A 43 8.99 -20.02 9.40
N MET A 44 8.40 -20.32 8.24
CA MET A 44 8.21 -21.69 7.74
C MET A 44 9.55 -22.44 7.69
N ASN A 45 10.59 -21.82 7.10
CA ASN A 45 11.93 -22.40 7.05
C ASN A 45 12.52 -22.59 8.44
N ARG A 46 12.30 -21.65 9.37
CA ARG A 46 12.75 -21.78 10.77
C ARG A 46 12.09 -22.98 11.47
N PHE A 47 10.80 -23.23 11.19
CA PHE A 47 10.06 -24.35 11.77
C PHE A 47 10.22 -25.67 11.01
N SER A 48 10.83 -25.69 9.83
CA SER A 48 10.94 -26.89 8.97
C SER A 48 11.60 -28.08 9.69
N SER A 49 12.72 -27.87 10.39
CA SER A 49 13.38 -28.94 11.14
C SER A 49 12.51 -29.44 12.31
N SER A 50 11.85 -28.53 13.03
CA SER A 50 10.92 -28.88 14.10
C SER A 50 9.74 -29.69 13.58
N TYR A 51 9.19 -29.32 12.42
CA TYR A 51 8.12 -30.03 11.74
C TYR A 51 8.51 -31.47 11.39
N HIS A 52 9.65 -31.68 10.72
CA HIS A 52 10.09 -33.03 10.35
C HIS A 52 10.35 -33.91 11.57
N ASN A 53 10.94 -33.34 12.63
CA ASN A 53 11.12 -34.06 13.89
C ASN A 53 9.79 -34.37 14.57
N ALA A 54 8.84 -33.43 14.59
CA ALA A 54 7.53 -33.59 15.19
C ALA A 54 6.70 -34.68 14.50
N VAL A 55 6.72 -34.72 13.15
CA VAL A 55 6.04 -35.78 12.37
C VAL A 55 6.61 -37.15 12.71
N ASN A 56 7.93 -37.31 12.69
CA ASN A 56 8.57 -38.59 13.04
C ASN A 56 8.30 -38.99 14.49
N MET A 57 8.25 -38.02 15.42
CA MET A 57 8.00 -38.26 16.83
C MET A 57 6.54 -38.68 17.09
N LEU A 58 5.57 -38.16 16.33
CA LEU A 58 4.17 -38.57 16.46
C LEU A 58 3.99 -40.06 16.15
N ASP A 59 4.60 -40.55 15.07
CA ASP A 59 4.53 -41.97 14.70
C ASP A 59 5.14 -42.86 15.80
N MET A 60 6.25 -42.42 16.41
CA MET A 60 6.87 -43.13 17.54
C MET A 60 6.01 -43.08 18.81
N ILE A 61 5.35 -41.96 19.10
CA ILE A 61 4.42 -41.83 20.23
C ILE A 61 3.24 -42.77 20.05
N ASP A 62 2.60 -42.77 18.87
CA ASP A 62 1.44 -43.61 18.59
C ASP A 62 1.81 -45.10 18.62
N CYS A 63 2.98 -45.47 18.08
CA CYS A 63 3.53 -46.82 18.21
C CYS A 63 3.72 -47.22 19.68
N ARG A 64 4.32 -46.36 20.50
CA ARG A 64 4.56 -46.65 21.93
C ARG A 64 3.26 -46.77 22.72
N LYS A 65 2.26 -45.91 22.45
CA LYS A 65 0.94 -46.03 23.07
C LYS A 65 0.26 -47.36 22.70
N GLU A 66 0.39 -47.79 21.45
CA GLU A 66 -0.16 -49.08 21.00
C GLU A 66 0.48 -50.27 21.74
N GLN A 67 1.80 -50.24 21.98
CA GLN A 67 2.50 -51.27 22.75
C GLN A 67 2.02 -51.38 24.20
N ILE A 68 1.80 -50.24 24.87
CA ILE A 68 1.31 -50.21 26.25
C ILE A 68 -0.12 -50.77 26.33
N LEU A 69 -0.96 -50.43 25.35
CA LEU A 69 -2.35 -50.89 25.30
C LEU A 69 -2.51 -52.34 24.84
N ASN A 70 -1.60 -52.83 23.98
CA ASN A 70 -1.61 -54.18 23.41
C ASN A 70 -0.22 -54.86 23.57
N PRO A 71 0.12 -55.36 24.77
CA PRO A 71 1.44 -55.92 25.09
C PRO A 71 1.79 -57.23 24.37
N HIS A 72 0.95 -57.74 23.46
CA HIS A 72 1.29 -58.90 22.63
C HIS A 72 2.17 -58.58 21.42
N ASP A 73 2.44 -57.29 21.13
CA ASP A 73 3.20 -56.83 19.97
C ASP A 73 4.56 -56.17 20.37
N GLU A 74 5.21 -56.70 21.42
CA GLU A 74 6.52 -56.23 21.93
C GLU A 74 7.67 -56.28 20.91
N SER A 75 7.45 -56.92 19.75
CA SER A 75 8.47 -57.07 18.70
C SER A 75 8.67 -55.83 17.81
N LYS A 76 7.76 -54.84 17.86
CA LYS A 76 7.89 -53.61 17.08
C LYS A 76 8.91 -52.66 17.73
N ASP A 77 9.97 -52.31 17.01
CA ASP A 77 10.88 -51.23 17.41
C ASP A 77 10.19 -49.88 17.20
N CYS A 78 9.61 -49.30 18.26
CA CYS A 78 9.04 -47.94 18.23
C CYS A 78 10.11 -46.84 18.30
N GLY A 79 11.39 -47.18 18.08
CA GLY A 79 12.51 -46.26 18.13
C GLY A 79 13.00 -45.98 19.56
N LYS A 80 13.81 -44.93 19.72
CA LYS A 80 14.50 -44.58 20.97
C LYS A 80 13.61 -43.86 22.01
N LEU A 81 12.30 -43.97 21.91
CA LEU A 81 11.36 -43.25 22.75
C LEU A 81 11.17 -44.00 24.08
N ILE A 82 12.19 -43.93 24.93
CA ILE A 82 12.17 -44.56 26.25
C ILE A 82 11.62 -43.56 27.26
N VAL A 83 10.35 -43.71 27.61
CA VAL A 83 9.72 -42.96 28.69
C VAL A 83 9.73 -43.88 29.92
N THR A 84 10.87 -43.95 30.62
CA THR A 84 10.98 -44.76 31.85
C THR A 84 10.11 -44.14 32.94
N GLU A 85 8.89 -44.64 33.10
CA GLU A 85 7.96 -44.30 34.18
C GLU A 85 7.63 -45.55 34.98
N THR A 86 7.20 -45.35 36.23
CA THR A 86 6.90 -46.43 37.17
C THR A 86 5.53 -47.07 36.95
N SER A 87 4.69 -46.51 36.08
CA SER A 87 3.35 -46.99 35.76
C SER A 87 2.95 -46.66 34.32
N ASP A 88 2.34 -47.63 33.63
CA ASP A 88 1.79 -47.50 32.28
C ASP A 88 0.83 -46.32 32.12
N TYR A 89 0.03 -46.01 33.16
CA TYR A 89 -0.91 -44.89 33.13
C TYR A 89 -0.18 -43.53 33.06
N ILE A 90 0.90 -43.39 33.83
CA ILE A 90 1.73 -42.17 33.87
C ILE A 90 2.48 -42.02 32.55
N GLU A 91 2.95 -43.12 31.98
CA GLU A 91 3.59 -43.13 30.66
C GLU A 91 2.63 -42.64 29.57
N ILE A 92 1.39 -43.15 29.54
CA ILE A 92 0.34 -42.74 28.59
C ILE A 92 0.03 -41.24 28.71
N GLU A 93 -0.16 -40.72 29.93
CA GLU A 93 -0.44 -39.29 30.15
C GLU A 93 0.69 -38.39 29.60
N LYS A 94 1.93 -38.79 29.83
CA LYS A 94 3.11 -38.06 29.33
C LYS A 94 3.24 -38.16 27.81
N LEU A 95 2.92 -39.31 27.22
CA LEU A 95 2.87 -39.48 25.77
C LEU A 95 1.78 -38.59 25.14
N ASP A 96 0.63 -38.43 25.79
CA ASP A 96 -0.42 -37.50 25.34
C ASP A 96 -0.01 -36.02 25.44
N TYR A 97 0.70 -35.67 26.51
CA TYR A 97 1.30 -34.34 26.63
C TYR A 97 2.32 -34.06 25.52
N LEU A 98 3.23 -35.01 25.25
CA LEU A 98 4.22 -34.91 24.18
C LEU A 98 3.54 -34.83 22.80
N ARG A 99 2.52 -35.65 22.56
CA ARG A 99 1.70 -35.61 21.33
C ARG A 99 1.13 -34.22 21.10
N THR A 100 0.53 -33.63 22.13
CA THR A 100 -0.04 -32.28 22.06
C THR A 100 1.01 -31.24 21.66
N ILE A 101 2.22 -31.32 22.21
CA ILE A 101 3.33 -30.43 21.83
C ILE A 101 3.71 -30.62 20.35
N GLN A 102 3.82 -31.85 19.87
CA GLN A 102 4.17 -32.11 18.47
C GLN A 102 3.07 -31.65 17.51
N GLU A 103 1.80 -31.84 17.85
CA GLU A 103 0.67 -31.33 17.08
C GLU A 103 0.70 -29.78 17.00
N ILE A 104 1.07 -29.10 18.08
CA ILE A 104 1.27 -27.64 18.08
C ILE A 104 2.41 -27.26 17.12
N ASN A 105 3.57 -27.93 17.18
CA ASN A 105 4.70 -27.66 16.28
C ASN A 105 4.32 -27.84 14.80
N ILE A 106 3.56 -28.88 14.49
CA ILE A 106 3.04 -29.15 13.15
C ILE A 106 2.08 -28.04 12.72
N SER A 107 1.17 -27.62 13.59
CA SER A 107 0.20 -26.57 13.30
C SER A 107 0.86 -25.22 13.00
N LEU A 108 1.93 -24.88 13.72
CA LEU A 108 2.70 -23.64 13.50
C LEU A 108 3.38 -23.64 12.14
N TYR A 109 4.02 -24.74 11.77
CA TYR A 109 4.63 -24.89 10.43
C TYR A 109 3.58 -24.76 9.33
N LYS A 110 2.47 -25.53 9.42
CA LYS A 110 1.40 -25.55 8.40
C LYS A 110 0.77 -24.17 8.20
N LYS A 111 0.57 -23.41 9.29
CA LYS A 111 0.05 -22.04 9.22
C LYS A 111 0.95 -21.13 8.37
N HIS A 112 2.27 -21.18 8.59
CA HIS A 112 3.20 -20.36 7.83
C HIS A 112 3.39 -20.87 6.39
N GLU A 113 3.35 -22.19 6.19
CA GLU A 113 3.39 -22.82 4.86
C GLU A 113 2.21 -22.40 3.99
N GLU A 114 0.98 -22.40 4.51
CA GLU A 114 -0.20 -22.00 3.75
C GLU A 114 -0.11 -20.54 3.28
N ILE A 115 0.35 -19.65 4.16
CA ILE A 115 0.52 -18.23 3.84
C ILE A 115 1.68 -18.03 2.84
N ALA A 116 2.77 -18.76 3.01
CA ALA A 116 3.97 -18.65 2.16
C ALA A 116 3.83 -19.41 0.82
N LYS A 117 2.77 -20.19 0.63
CA LYS A 117 2.55 -21.05 -0.54
C LYS A 117 2.76 -20.37 -1.90
N PRO A 118 2.25 -19.14 -2.14
CA PRO A 118 2.49 -18.46 -3.42
C PRO A 118 3.98 -18.19 -3.69
N LEU A 119 4.76 -17.98 -2.62
CA LEU A 119 6.19 -17.72 -2.70
C LEU A 119 7.00 -19.02 -2.89
N THR A 120 6.62 -20.11 -2.20
CA THR A 120 7.30 -21.41 -2.34
C THR A 120 7.13 -21.99 -3.74
N GLU A 121 5.92 -21.91 -4.31
CA GLU A 121 5.63 -22.39 -5.67
C GLU A 121 6.41 -21.61 -6.75
N ASN A 122 6.82 -20.37 -6.45
CA ASN A 122 7.50 -19.48 -7.38
C ASN A 122 8.91 -19.08 -6.90
N VAL A 123 9.54 -19.89 -6.03
CA VAL A 123 10.80 -19.50 -5.37
C VAL A 123 11.90 -19.17 -6.38
N ASN A 124 12.00 -19.95 -7.46
CA ASN A 124 12.99 -19.75 -8.53
C ASN A 124 12.78 -18.43 -9.28
N PHE A 125 11.53 -17.99 -9.45
CA PHE A 125 11.21 -16.72 -10.07
C PHE A 125 11.62 -15.56 -9.16
N VAL A 126 11.29 -15.66 -7.87
CA VAL A 126 11.55 -14.56 -6.91
C VAL A 126 13.04 -14.41 -6.59
N THR A 127 13.76 -15.52 -6.38
CA THR A 127 15.21 -15.49 -6.12
C THR A 127 16.02 -15.27 -7.39
N GLY A 128 15.60 -15.84 -8.52
CA GLY A 128 16.34 -15.78 -9.78
C GLY A 128 16.27 -14.43 -10.50
N ILE A 129 15.17 -13.68 -10.37
CA ILE A 129 14.95 -12.44 -11.13
C ILE A 129 15.36 -11.19 -10.34
N ASN A 130 15.89 -11.34 -9.12
CA ASN A 130 16.16 -10.21 -8.22
C ASN A 130 14.95 -9.28 -8.11
N LEU A 131 13.79 -9.86 -7.76
CA LEU A 131 12.50 -9.18 -7.74
C LEU A 131 12.55 -7.84 -6.97
N HIS A 132 13.35 -7.78 -5.91
CA HIS A 132 13.61 -6.58 -5.12
C HIS A 132 14.16 -5.40 -5.95
N LEU A 133 14.98 -5.65 -6.98
CA LEU A 133 15.47 -4.61 -7.90
C LEU A 133 14.35 -4.07 -8.77
N ILE A 134 13.49 -4.94 -9.32
CA ILE A 134 12.34 -4.51 -10.14
C ILE A 134 11.40 -3.63 -9.32
N TYR A 135 11.08 -4.04 -8.10
CA TYR A 135 10.23 -3.25 -7.19
C TYR A 135 10.87 -1.91 -6.84
N SER A 136 12.17 -1.90 -6.54
CA SER A 136 12.90 -0.68 -6.16
C SER A 136 12.99 0.31 -7.32
N VAL A 137 13.35 -0.16 -8.52
CA VAL A 137 13.42 0.66 -9.74
C VAL A 137 12.03 1.17 -10.12
N GLY A 138 11.02 0.29 -10.11
CA GLY A 138 9.63 0.66 -10.38
C GLY A 138 9.11 1.73 -9.42
N PHE A 139 9.41 1.60 -8.13
CA PHE A 139 9.03 2.58 -7.11
C PHE A 139 9.69 3.94 -7.33
N VAL A 140 11.00 3.97 -7.62
CA VAL A 140 11.74 5.21 -7.92
C VAL A 140 11.17 5.89 -9.17
N ILE A 141 10.90 5.13 -10.24
CA ILE A 141 10.29 5.66 -11.46
C ILE A 141 8.91 6.26 -11.16
N SER A 142 8.11 5.59 -10.32
CA SER A 142 6.76 6.04 -9.95
C SER A 142 6.79 7.38 -9.20
N ILE A 143 7.70 7.53 -8.23
CA ILE A 143 7.92 8.79 -7.53
C ILE A 143 8.42 9.87 -8.49
N ALA A 144 9.35 9.54 -9.39
CA ALA A 144 9.86 10.47 -10.37
C ALA A 144 8.73 10.98 -11.29
N LEU A 145 7.85 10.10 -11.77
CA LEU A 145 6.67 10.50 -12.56
C LEU A 145 5.74 11.43 -11.78
N LEU A 146 5.47 11.12 -10.51
CA LEU A 146 4.65 11.95 -9.64
C LEU A 146 5.24 13.35 -9.47
N VAL A 147 6.51 13.43 -9.07
CA VAL A 147 7.20 14.69 -8.78
C VAL A 147 7.37 15.53 -10.05
N VAL A 148 7.81 14.92 -11.15
CA VAL A 148 8.01 15.62 -12.42
C VAL A 148 6.67 16.06 -13.00
N GLY A 149 5.64 15.22 -12.95
CA GLY A 149 4.28 15.57 -13.39
C GLY A 149 3.73 16.77 -12.63
N MET A 150 3.81 16.75 -11.29
CA MET A 150 3.35 17.85 -10.44
C MET A 150 4.16 19.13 -10.67
N ARG A 151 5.48 19.02 -10.83
CA ARG A 151 6.36 20.16 -11.09
C ARG A 151 6.03 20.82 -12.43
N ASN A 152 5.96 20.04 -13.50
CA ASN A 152 5.63 20.53 -14.83
C ASN A 152 4.23 21.14 -14.87
N TRP A 153 3.26 20.54 -14.18
CA TRP A 153 1.93 21.11 -14.05
C TRP A 153 1.95 22.47 -13.36
N ARG A 154 2.63 22.59 -12.22
CA ARG A 154 2.76 23.85 -11.48
C ARG A 154 3.40 24.93 -12.33
N ASP A 155 4.52 24.61 -12.97
CA ASP A 155 5.34 25.59 -13.68
C ASP A 155 4.69 26.05 -14.99
N ASN A 156 4.09 25.13 -15.76
CA ASN A 156 3.60 25.42 -17.09
C ASN A 156 2.08 25.69 -17.16
N VAL A 157 1.32 25.31 -16.13
CA VAL A 157 -0.15 25.50 -16.12
C VAL A 157 -0.57 26.41 -14.98
N GLN A 158 -0.24 26.06 -13.74
CA GLN A 158 -0.74 26.81 -12.58
C GLN A 158 -0.21 28.24 -12.55
N LYS A 159 1.11 28.45 -12.68
CA LYS A 159 1.73 29.79 -12.66
C LYS A 159 1.17 30.73 -13.74
N PRO A 160 1.06 30.34 -15.03
CA PRO A 160 0.44 31.19 -16.05
C PRO A 160 -1.03 31.51 -15.75
N ILE A 161 -1.81 30.54 -15.25
CA ILE A 161 -3.21 30.77 -14.85
C ILE A 161 -3.28 31.78 -13.71
N ASP A 162 -2.42 31.67 -12.71
CA ASP A 162 -2.37 32.61 -11.58
C ASP A 162 -2.01 34.02 -12.05
N GLN A 163 -1.05 34.15 -12.97
CA GLN A 163 -0.66 35.42 -13.57
C GLN A 163 -1.80 36.04 -14.40
N MET A 164 -2.46 35.26 -15.26
CA MET A 164 -3.61 35.73 -16.04
C MET A 164 -4.76 36.15 -15.13
N THR A 165 -5.02 35.40 -14.07
CA THR A 165 -6.06 35.73 -13.09
C THR A 165 -5.78 37.06 -12.41
N LYS A 166 -4.53 37.28 -11.96
CA LYS A 166 -4.11 38.57 -11.36
C LYS A 166 -4.24 39.74 -12.35
N LEU A 167 -3.87 39.54 -13.62
CA LEU A 167 -3.98 40.58 -14.64
C LEU A 167 -5.44 40.92 -14.93
N ASN A 168 -6.30 39.90 -15.01
CA ASN A 168 -7.73 40.06 -15.26
C ASN A 168 -8.43 40.81 -14.11
N LEU A 169 -8.05 40.51 -12.86
CA LEU A 169 -8.52 41.28 -11.70
C LEU A 169 -8.12 42.75 -11.80
N LYS A 170 -6.85 43.07 -12.10
CA LYS A 170 -6.40 44.45 -12.30
C LYS A 170 -7.14 45.16 -13.44
N PHE A 171 -7.39 44.45 -14.54
CA PHE A 171 -8.13 45.01 -15.66
C PHE A 171 -9.56 45.38 -15.26
N ARG A 172 -10.25 44.48 -14.55
CA ARG A 172 -11.60 44.74 -14.02
C ARG A 172 -11.63 45.90 -13.03
N GLU A 173 -10.63 46.02 -12.15
CA GLU A 173 -10.53 47.15 -11.23
C GLU A 173 -10.36 48.49 -11.96
N LEU A 174 -9.55 48.52 -13.02
CA LEU A 174 -9.37 49.71 -13.85
C LEU A 174 -10.63 50.04 -14.66
N GLU A 175 -11.32 49.02 -15.17
CA GLU A 175 -12.59 49.18 -15.88
C GLU A 175 -13.68 49.75 -14.96
N LEU A 176 -13.77 49.26 -13.71
CA LEU A 176 -14.66 49.82 -12.69
C LEU A 176 -14.34 51.29 -12.40
N ARG A 177 -13.07 51.64 -12.15
CA ARG A 177 -12.68 53.05 -11.93
C ARG A 177 -12.99 53.95 -13.13
N LYS A 178 -12.82 53.43 -14.34
CA LYS A 178 -13.17 54.17 -15.55
C LYS A 178 -14.67 54.47 -15.59
N ILE A 179 -15.51 53.46 -15.32
CA ILE A 179 -16.97 53.61 -15.28
C ILE A 179 -17.38 54.59 -14.17
N GLU A 180 -16.77 54.52 -12.98
CA GLU A 180 -17.01 55.45 -11.87
C GLU A 180 -16.71 56.91 -12.26
N ASN A 181 -15.58 57.14 -12.95
CA ASN A 181 -15.21 58.47 -13.44
C ASN A 181 -16.17 58.97 -14.53
N GLU A 182 -16.55 58.11 -15.48
CA GLU A 182 -17.52 58.46 -16.52
C GLU A 182 -18.89 58.80 -15.91
N MET A 183 -19.35 58.06 -14.90
CA MET A 183 -20.56 58.38 -14.14
C MET A 183 -20.47 59.73 -13.43
N ALA A 184 -19.34 60.02 -12.77
CA ALA A 184 -19.15 61.29 -12.07
C ALA A 184 -19.20 62.50 -13.02
N ILE A 185 -18.62 62.37 -14.22
CA ILE A 185 -18.69 63.42 -15.25
C ILE A 185 -20.13 63.64 -15.71
N VAL A 186 -20.87 62.56 -15.98
CA VAL A 186 -22.29 62.65 -16.40
C VAL A 186 -23.15 63.30 -15.32
N ILE A 187 -22.93 62.98 -14.04
CA ILE A 187 -23.64 63.63 -12.92
C ILE A 187 -23.36 65.13 -12.91
N LEU A 188 -22.09 65.54 -13.01
CA LEU A 188 -21.71 66.95 -13.04
C LEU A 188 -22.29 67.71 -14.24
N GLU A 189 -22.31 67.09 -15.42
CA GLU A 189 -22.93 67.69 -16.62
C GLU A 189 -24.44 67.87 -16.43
N ASN A 190 -25.11 66.88 -15.84
CA ASN A 190 -26.54 66.95 -15.57
C ASN A 190 -26.88 68.05 -14.56
N ASP A 191 -26.12 68.16 -13.46
CA ASP A 191 -26.27 69.22 -12.46
C ASP A 191 -26.09 70.62 -13.08
N LYS A 192 -25.13 70.76 -14.01
CA LYS A 192 -24.89 72.01 -14.73
C LYS A 192 -26.07 72.38 -15.63
N VAL A 193 -26.61 71.42 -16.38
CA VAL A 193 -27.78 71.63 -17.24
C VAL A 193 -29.00 72.03 -16.40
N GLU A 194 -29.19 71.42 -15.23
CA GLU A 194 -30.27 71.78 -14.31
C GLU A 194 -30.14 73.24 -13.81
N GLN A 195 -28.92 73.67 -13.45
CA GLN A 195 -28.68 75.07 -13.06
C GLN A 195 -28.93 76.06 -14.20
N GLU A 196 -28.50 75.74 -15.42
CA GLU A 196 -28.76 76.58 -16.59
C GLU A 196 -30.27 76.71 -16.88
N LEU A 197 -31.03 75.61 -16.73
CA LEU A 197 -32.48 75.63 -16.84
C LEU A 197 -33.15 76.51 -15.78
N ILE A 198 -32.72 76.41 -14.51
CA ILE A 198 -33.24 77.26 -13.43
C ILE A 198 -33.00 78.75 -13.73
N ASN A 199 -31.80 79.10 -14.21
CA ASN A 199 -31.44 80.47 -14.57
C ASN A 199 -32.20 81.02 -15.79
N LEU A 200 -32.77 80.16 -16.64
CA LEU A 200 -33.59 80.57 -17.78
C LEU A 200 -35.08 80.77 -17.43
N VAL A 201 -35.53 80.22 -16.30
CA VAL A 201 -36.93 80.28 -15.85
C VAL A 201 -37.18 81.42 -14.85
N LEU A 202 -36.13 81.95 -14.21
CA LEU A 202 -36.15 83.11 -13.32
C LEU A 202 -35.83 84.41 -14.06
#